data_AF-A0A2E7ISX5-F1
#
_entry.id   AF-A0A2E7ISX5-F1
#
_cell.length_a   1.000
_cell.length_b   1.000
_cell.length_c   1.000
_cell.angle_alpha   90.00
_cell.angle_beta   90.00
_cell.angle_gamma   90.00
#
_symmetry.space_group_name_H-M   'P 1'
#
loop_
_entity.id
_entity.type
_entity.pdbx_description
1 polymer ?
#
loop_
_entity_poly.entity_id
_entity_poly.type
_entity_poly.pdbx_seq_one_letter_code
_entity_poly.pdbx_strand_id
1 'polypeptide(L)'
;MKFRLIFSFLVLCSLSSTTPAAEWQECRRAKLESLQLQKALRKGNILRGYRSRSAMRATMRKTDRWLWRECRRYSGELRGLAVK
;
A
#
# COMPACT_ATOMS: atom_id res chain seq x y z
N MET A 1 -45.04 -19.92 -11.11
CA MET A 1 -43.85 -19.87 -10.22
C MET A 1 -42.56 -19.67 -11.02
N LYS A 2 -42.35 -18.48 -11.62
CA LYS A 2 -41.16 -18.19 -12.46
C LYS A 2 -40.44 -16.87 -12.12
N PHE A 3 -41.00 -16.07 -11.20
CA PHE A 3 -40.49 -14.73 -10.87
C PHE A 3 -39.48 -14.68 -9.70
N ARG A 4 -39.23 -15.80 -9.00
CA ARG A 4 -38.33 -15.82 -7.84
C ARG A 4 -36.85 -16.04 -8.18
N LEU A 5 -36.52 -16.42 -9.41
CA LEU A 5 -35.14 -16.71 -9.83
C LEU A 5 -34.39 -15.48 -10.35
N ILE A 6 -35.10 -14.41 -10.75
CA ILE A 6 -34.46 -13.21 -11.33
C ILE A 6 -33.91 -12.29 -10.22
N PHE A 7 -34.59 -12.22 -9.07
CA PHE A 7 -34.20 -11.34 -7.97
C PHE A 7 -32.90 -11.78 -7.28
N SER A 8 -32.51 -13.06 -7.43
CA SER A 8 -31.29 -13.59 -6.81
C SER A 8 -30.01 -13.23 -7.57
N PHE A 9 -30.10 -12.88 -8.86
CA PHE A 9 -28.92 -12.57 -9.68
C PHE A 9 -28.48 -11.11 -9.58
N LEU A 10 -29.40 -10.20 -9.21
CA LEU A 10 -29.15 -8.76 -9.16
C LEU A 10 -28.41 -8.32 -7.88
N VAL A 11 -28.43 -9.14 -6.82
CA VAL A 11 -27.75 -8.84 -5.55
C VAL A 11 -26.25 -9.22 -5.58
N LEU A 12 -25.84 -10.12 -6.47
CA LEU A 12 -24.44 -10.57 -6.54
C LEU A 12 -23.48 -9.57 -7.21
N CYS A 13 -23.96 -8.58 -7.96
CA CYS A 13 -23.09 -7.61 -8.64
C CYS A 13 -22.59 -6.47 -7.73
N SER A 14 -23.20 -6.25 -6.57
CA SER A 14 -22.89 -5.11 -5.69
C SER A 14 -21.65 -5.33 -4.80
N LEU A 15 -21.06 -6.53 -4.79
CA LEU A 15 -19.80 -6.82 -4.08
C LEU A 15 -18.57 -6.76 -4.99
N SER A 16 -18.66 -6.08 -6.13
CA SER A 16 -17.49 -5.67 -6.89
C SER A 16 -16.69 -4.71 -6.01
N SER A 17 -15.69 -5.28 -5.36
CA SER A 17 -14.82 -4.63 -4.40
C SER A 17 -14.00 -3.58 -5.14
N THR A 18 -14.54 -2.36 -5.26
CA THR A 18 -13.74 -1.16 -5.45
C THR A 18 -12.84 -1.07 -4.22
N THR A 19 -11.64 -1.63 -4.33
CA THR A 19 -10.54 -1.27 -3.43
C THR A 19 -10.44 0.25 -3.56
N PRO A 20 -10.77 1.02 -2.50
CA PRO A 20 -10.68 2.46 -2.60
C PRO A 20 -9.20 2.76 -2.80
N ALA A 21 -8.86 3.21 -4.01
CA ALA A 21 -7.49 3.61 -4.31
C ALA A 21 -7.03 4.56 -3.21
N ALA A 22 -5.95 4.22 -2.53
CA ALA A 22 -5.49 4.94 -1.36
C ALA A 22 -5.31 6.43 -1.68
N GLU A 23 -5.73 7.28 -0.75
CA GLU A 23 -5.62 8.72 -0.88
C GLU A 23 -4.15 9.15 -0.95
N TRP A 24 -3.90 10.29 -1.60
CA TRP A 24 -2.53 10.81 -1.77
C TRP A 24 -1.76 10.92 -0.44
N GLN A 25 -2.44 11.32 0.63
CA GLN A 25 -1.83 11.46 1.96
C GLN A 25 -1.31 10.12 2.50
N GLU A 26 -2.03 9.03 2.29
CA GLU A 26 -1.63 7.69 2.73
C GLU A 26 -0.42 7.20 1.93
N CYS A 27 -0.49 7.37 0.61
CA CYS A 27 0.61 7.06 -0.30
C CYS A 27 1.89 7.84 0.04
N ARG A 28 1.76 9.13 0.33
CA ARG A 28 2.87 9.98 0.76
C ARG A 28 3.48 9.50 2.07
N ARG A 29 2.67 9.21 3.09
CA ARG A 29 3.15 8.72 4.39
C ARG A 29 3.87 7.38 4.25
N ALA A 30 3.27 6.42 3.57
CA ALA A 30 3.86 5.10 3.33
C ALA A 30 5.19 5.19 2.57
N LYS A 31 5.31 6.11 1.60
CA LYS A 31 6.56 6.34 0.87
C LYS A 31 7.65 6.96 1.74
N LEU A 32 7.29 7.95 2.57
CA LEU A 32 8.24 8.54 3.51
C LEU A 32 8.74 7.51 4.52
N GLU A 33 7.85 6.65 5.01
CA GLU A 33 8.23 5.53 5.88
C GLU A 33 9.18 4.57 5.16
N SER A 34 8.88 4.16 3.93
CA SER A 34 9.76 3.24 3.19
C SER A 34 11.15 3.84 2.93
N LEU A 35 11.21 5.15 2.61
CA LEU A 35 12.47 5.90 2.49
C LEU A 35 13.23 6.00 3.81
N GLN A 36 12.53 6.20 4.94
CA GLN A 36 13.15 6.24 6.26
C GLN A 36 13.76 4.88 6.63
N LEU A 37 13.03 3.78 6.39
CA LEU A 37 13.53 2.42 6.58
C LEU A 37 14.74 2.15 5.68
N GLN A 38 14.69 2.58 4.41
CA GLN A 38 15.81 2.44 3.47
C GLN A 38 17.05 3.22 3.93
N LYS A 39 16.89 4.47 4.38
CA LYS A 39 17.97 5.31 4.93
C LYS A 39 18.58 4.66 6.18
N ALA A 40 17.76 4.16 7.10
CA ALA A 40 18.23 3.46 8.30
C ALA A 40 18.99 2.18 7.94
N LEU A 41 18.44 1.36 7.04
CA LEU A 41 19.10 0.16 6.53
C LEU A 41 20.43 0.48 5.86
N ARG A 42 20.55 1.57 5.10
CA ARG A 42 21.80 1.97 4.45
C ARG A 42 22.88 2.35 5.46
N LYS A 43 22.49 3.04 6.54
CA LYS A 43 23.39 3.42 7.65
C LYS A 43 23.74 2.25 8.57
N GLY A 44 23.07 1.10 8.43
CA GLY A 44 23.25 -0.05 9.33
C GLY A 44 22.49 0.08 10.65
N ASN A 45 21.64 1.09 10.80
CA ASN A 45 20.88 1.35 12.01
C ASN A 45 19.57 0.56 12.01
N ILE A 46 19.17 0.04 13.16
CA ILE A 46 17.86 -0.58 13.39
C ILE A 46 16.99 0.45 14.11
N LEU A 47 15.84 0.78 13.54
CA LEU A 47 14.91 1.74 14.16
C LEU A 47 14.24 1.11 15.39
N ARG A 48 13.90 1.95 16.37
CA ARG A 48 13.20 1.55 17.59
C ARG A 48 11.87 0.87 17.22
N GLY A 49 11.60 -0.29 17.81
CA GLY A 49 10.43 -1.12 17.48
C GLY A 49 10.70 -2.27 16.50
N TYR A 50 11.88 -2.31 15.86
CA TYR A 50 12.27 -3.44 15.02
C TYR A 50 13.21 -4.39 15.75
N ARG A 51 12.87 -5.69 15.72
CA ARG A 51 13.68 -6.75 16.36
C ARG A 51 15.00 -7.03 15.63
N SER A 52 15.05 -6.80 14.32
CA SER A 52 16.23 -7.12 13.51
C SER A 52 16.24 -6.33 12.19
N ARG A 53 17.41 -6.31 11.53
CA ARG A 53 17.56 -5.76 10.18
C ARG A 53 16.70 -6.49 9.15
N SER A 54 16.51 -7.80 9.31
CA SER A 54 15.65 -8.60 8.43
C SER A 54 14.17 -8.24 8.59
N ALA A 55 13.69 -8.03 9.82
CA ALA A 55 12.33 -7.57 10.08
C ALA A 55 12.09 -6.20 9.45
N MET A 56 13.05 -5.28 9.57
CA MET A 56 12.96 -3.95 8.97
C MET A 56 12.93 -4.00 7.44
N ARG A 57 13.73 -4.88 6.81
CA ARG A 57 13.66 -5.15 5.36
C ARG A 57 12.33 -5.76 4.95
N ALA A 58 11.76 -6.65 5.75
CA ALA A 58 10.47 -7.27 5.47
C ALA A 58 9.34 -6.22 5.47
N THR A 59 9.33 -5.33 6.46
CA THR A 59 8.37 -4.22 6.53
C THR A 59 8.54 -3.27 5.36
N MET A 60 9.77 -2.84 5.04
CA MET A 60 10.05 -1.99 3.88
C MET A 60 9.49 -2.61 2.58
N ARG A 61 9.75 -3.89 2.33
CA ARG A 61 9.22 -4.61 1.15
C ARG A 61 7.69 -4.76 1.18
N LYS A 62 7.08 -4.85 2.36
CA LYS A 62 5.61 -4.89 2.49
C LYS A 62 5.02 -3.53 2.12
N THR A 63 5.60 -2.44 2.61
CA THR A 63 5.18 -1.07 2.30
C THR A 63 5.36 -0.75 0.81
N ASP A 64 6.50 -1.13 0.21
CA ASP A 64 6.73 -0.92 -1.22
C ASP A 64 5.74 -1.72 -2.10
N ARG A 65 5.41 -2.96 -1.72
CA ARG A 65 4.37 -3.74 -2.41
C ARG A 65 2.97 -3.14 -2.28
N TRP A 66 2.67 -2.53 -1.13
CA TRP A 66 1.41 -1.82 -0.94
C TRP A 66 1.37 -0.56 -1.82
N LEU A 67 2.43 0.26 -1.81
CA LEU A 67 2.56 1.45 -2.66
C LEU A 67 2.40 1.10 -4.15
N TRP A 68 2.98 0.00 -4.61
CA TRP A 68 2.86 -0.39 -6.02
C TRP A 68 1.45 -0.82 -6.43
N ARG A 69 0.68 -1.42 -5.50
CA ARG A 69 -0.70 -1.85 -5.74
C ARG A 69 -1.68 -0.69 -5.63
N GLU A 70 -1.55 0.08 -4.56
CA GLU A 70 -2.59 1.04 -4.15
C GLU A 70 -2.32 2.47 -4.63
N CYS A 71 -1.04 2.83 -4.80
CA CYS A 71 -0.60 4.20 -5.08
C CYS A 71 -0.05 4.38 -6.49
N ARG A 72 -0.37 3.46 -7.42
CA ARG A 72 0.12 3.50 -8.81
C ARG A 72 -0.22 4.82 -9.51
N ARG A 73 -1.40 5.39 -9.21
CA ARG A 73 -1.87 6.69 -9.73
C ARG A 73 -0.91 7.83 -9.43
N TYR A 74 -0.25 7.80 -8.26
CA TYR A 74 0.63 8.87 -7.77
C TYR A 74 2.12 8.57 -7.99
N SER A 75 2.45 7.64 -8.90
CA SER A 75 3.82 7.18 -9.09
C SER A 75 4.82 8.29 -9.44
N GLY A 76 4.37 9.34 -10.13
CA GLY A 76 5.19 10.52 -10.47
C GLY A 76 5.56 11.33 -9.24
N GLU A 77 4.57 11.69 -8.43
CA GLU A 77 4.74 12.46 -7.20
C GLU A 77 5.55 11.70 -6.15
N LEU A 78 5.35 10.38 -6.05
CA LEU A 78 6.12 9.50 -5.17
C LEU A 78 7.61 9.43 -5.55
N ARG A 79 7.95 9.57 -6.84
CA ARG A 79 9.35 9.66 -7.29
C ARG A 79 9.97 10.98 -6.86
N GLY A 80 9.22 12.09 -6.95
CA GLY A 80 9.68 13.40 -6.48
C GLY A 80 10.09 13.42 -5.01
N LEU A 81 9.41 12.64 -4.16
CA LEU A 81 9.75 12.51 -2.74
C LEU A 81 11.09 11.79 -2.48
N ALA A 82 11.55 10.94 -3.40
CA ALA A 82 12.79 10.17 -3.24
C ALA A 82 14.05 10.95 -3.63
N VAL A 83 13.90 12.04 -4.38
CA VAL A 83 15.00 12.87 -4.91
C VAL A 83 15.44 13.97 -3.93
N LYS A 84 14.69 14.18 -2.84
CA LYS A 84 14.95 15.17 -1.80
C LYS A 84 15.76 14.60 -0.62
#